data_AF-A0A523Z1W8-F1
#
_entry.id   AF-A0A523Z1W8-F1
#
_cell.length_a   1.000
_cell.length_b   1.000
_cell.length_c   1.000
_cell.angle_alpha   90.00
_cell.angle_beta   90.00
_cell.angle_gamma   90.00
#
_symmetry.space_group_name_H-M   'P 1'
#
loop_
_entity.id
_entity.type
_entity.pdbx_description
1 polymer ?
#
loop_
_entity_poly.entity_id
_entity_poly.type
_entity_poly.pdbx_seq_one_letter_code
_entity_poly.pdbx_strand_id
1 'polypeptide(L)'
;MEIRTIKKDYKIFKKYSIPKECVLTLDDTLNQSVIMIQTEKGKLQEWTRGRKNIESFLVYGYVRIQKNCPHRIGKCICEKCSLFVIKNGTGDCAHVWSLFRK
;
A
#
# COMPACT_ATOMS: atom_id res chain seq x y z
N MET A 1 5.98 -3.24 9.32
CA MET A 1 4.68 -3.22 8.61
C MET A 1 4.19 -4.66 8.49
N GLU A 2 2.88 -4.89 8.49
CA GLU A 2 2.32 -6.23 8.33
C GLU A 2 1.30 -6.24 7.20
N ILE A 3 1.49 -7.11 6.21
CA ILE A 3 0.51 -7.40 5.17
C ILE A 3 -0.26 -8.64 5.62
N ARG A 4 -1.50 -8.46 6.06
CA ARG A 4 -2.39 -9.58 6.39
C ARG A 4 -3.16 -10.00 5.16
N THR A 5 -3.17 -11.28 4.89
CA THR A 5 -3.57 -11.82 3.59
C THR A 5 -4.63 -12.87 3.74
N ILE A 6 -5.56 -12.87 2.78
CA ILE A 6 -6.42 -14.02 2.57
C ILE A 6 -5.63 -15.13 1.86
N LYS A 7 -6.02 -16.39 2.05
CA LYS A 7 -5.36 -17.57 1.47
C LYS A 7 -5.09 -17.49 -0.03
N LYS A 8 -6.03 -16.92 -0.79
CA LYS A 8 -5.89 -16.73 -2.24
C LYS A 8 -4.75 -15.78 -2.60
N ASP A 9 -4.63 -14.68 -1.88
CA ASP A 9 -3.66 -13.63 -2.15
C ASP A 9 -2.27 -13.98 -1.58
N TYR A 10 -2.20 -14.73 -0.49
CA TYR A 10 -0.94 -15.14 0.12
C TYR A 10 0.01 -15.84 -0.87
N LYS A 11 -0.52 -16.78 -1.68
CA LYS A 11 0.24 -17.48 -2.73
C LYS A 11 0.75 -16.53 -3.82
N ILE A 12 0.05 -15.43 -4.04
CA ILE A 12 0.38 -14.43 -5.07
C ILE A 12 1.46 -13.51 -4.50
N PHE A 13 1.27 -12.97 -3.31
CA PHE A 13 2.21 -12.06 -2.66
C PHE A 13 3.55 -12.71 -2.34
N LYS A 14 3.58 -14.02 -2.03
CA LYS A 14 4.83 -14.77 -1.87
C LYS A 14 5.75 -14.76 -3.09
N LYS A 15 5.24 -14.45 -4.29
CA LYS A 15 6.04 -14.37 -5.52
C LYS A 15 6.74 -13.02 -5.68
N TYR A 16 6.37 -12.01 -4.89
CA TYR A 16 7.01 -10.70 -4.91
C TYR A 16 8.22 -10.67 -3.97
N SER A 17 9.17 -9.78 -4.25
CA SER A 17 10.21 -9.44 -3.28
C SER A 17 9.59 -8.62 -2.17
N ILE A 18 9.29 -9.26 -1.04
CA ILE A 18 8.74 -8.59 0.13
C ILE A 18 9.84 -7.74 0.78
N PRO A 19 9.62 -6.43 1.02
CA PRO A 19 10.58 -5.59 1.73
C PRO A 19 10.90 -6.16 3.13
N LYS A 20 12.14 -6.03 3.60
CA LYS A 20 12.58 -6.64 4.87
C LYS A 20 11.79 -6.14 6.08
N GLU A 21 11.29 -4.91 6.00
CA GLU A 21 10.47 -4.25 7.01
C GLU A 21 8.97 -4.65 6.97
N CYS A 22 8.58 -5.49 5.99
CA CYS A 22 7.23 -6.00 5.81
C CYS A 22 7.15 -7.49 6.19
N VAL A 23 6.18 -7.84 7.03
CA VAL A 23 5.84 -9.22 7.36
C VAL A 23 4.58 -9.61 6.60
N LEU A 24 4.55 -10.81 6.01
CA LEU A 24 3.39 -11.35 5.31
C LEU A 24 2.71 -12.42 6.18
N THR A 25 1.50 -12.13 6.65
CA THR A 25 0.75 -13.00 7.56
C THR A 25 -0.51 -13.52 6.87
N LEU A 26 -0.88 -14.77 7.13
CA LEU A 26 -2.18 -15.33 6.70
C LEU A 26 -3.22 -15.02 7.78
N ASP A 27 -4.35 -14.46 7.40
CA ASP A 27 -5.47 -14.16 8.29
C ASP A 27 -6.78 -14.59 7.62
N ASP A 28 -7.32 -15.72 8.07
CA ASP A 28 -8.53 -16.33 7.50
C ASP A 28 -9.82 -15.61 7.93
N THR A 29 -9.73 -14.62 8.82
CA THR A 29 -10.89 -13.79 9.22
C THR A 29 -11.16 -12.64 8.24
N LEU A 30 -10.21 -12.35 7.36
CA LEU A 30 -10.32 -11.28 6.38
C LEU A 30 -11.12 -11.70 5.14
N ASN A 31 -11.92 -10.77 4.62
CA ASN A 31 -12.54 -10.91 3.30
C ASN A 31 -11.65 -10.34 2.17
N GLN A 32 -10.69 -9.50 2.51
CA GLN A 32 -9.72 -8.89 1.60
C GLN A 32 -8.39 -8.69 2.33
N SER A 33 -7.28 -8.87 1.61
CA SER A 33 -5.95 -8.60 2.16
C SER A 33 -5.78 -7.12 2.50
N VAL A 34 -5.03 -6.84 3.56
CA VAL A 34 -4.81 -5.48 4.10
C VAL A 34 -3.34 -5.22 4.43
N ILE A 35 -2.94 -3.96 4.38
CA ILE A 35 -1.67 -3.48 4.92
C ILE A 35 -1.96 -2.81 6.27
N MET A 36 -1.28 -3.27 7.30
CA MET A 36 -1.31 -2.76 8.66
C MET A 36 -0.01 -2.04 8.98
N ILE A 37 -0.13 -0.86 9.60
CA ILE A 37 1.00 -0.05 10.02
C ILE A 37 1.00 0.11 11.54
N GLN A 38 2.19 0.07 12.14
CA GLN A 38 2.31 0.33 13.56
C GLN A 38 2.27 1.84 13.80
N THR A 39 1.34 2.26 14.64
CA THR A 39 1.23 3.65 15.11
C THR A 39 2.35 3.96 16.11
N GLU A 40 2.60 5.25 16.38
CA GLU A 40 3.54 5.70 17.42
C GLU A 40 3.21 5.12 18.81
N LYS A 41 1.93 4.79 19.05
CA LYS A 41 1.44 4.17 20.29
C LYS A 41 1.61 2.63 20.31
N GLY A 42 2.32 2.06 19.34
CA GLY A 42 2.59 0.63 19.23
C GLY A 42 1.44 -0.22 18.69
N LYS A 43 0.25 0.34 18.45
CA LYS A 43 -0.91 -0.39 17.91
C LYS A 43 -0.81 -0.57 16.40
N LEU A 44 -1.19 -1.74 15.89
CA LEU A 44 -1.39 -1.97 14.47
C LEU A 44 -2.72 -1.37 14.02
N GLN A 45 -2.68 -0.51 13.00
CA GLN A 45 -3.85 0.11 12.39
C GLN A 45 -3.90 -0.24 10.90
N GLU A 46 -5.10 -0.49 10.39
CA GLU A 46 -5.30 -0.69 8.95
C GLU A 46 -4.98 0.60 8.19
N TRP A 47 -4.10 0.48 7.20
CA TRP A 47 -3.71 1.59 6.33
C TRP A 47 -4.41 1.53 4.98
N THR A 48 -4.41 0.35 4.35
CA THR A 48 -5.13 0.13 3.08
C THR A 48 -5.57 -1.33 2.96
N ARG A 49 -6.52 -1.57 2.07
CA ARG A 49 -7.05 -2.90 1.75
C ARG A 49 -7.15 -3.13 0.26
N GLY A 50 -7.22 -4.40 -0.11
CA GLY A 50 -7.47 -4.85 -1.47
C GLY A 50 -6.20 -5.22 -2.23
N ARG A 51 -6.31 -6.31 -3.00
CA ARG A 51 -5.20 -6.92 -3.74
C ARG A 51 -4.41 -5.95 -4.61
N LYS A 52 -5.08 -5.13 -5.42
CA LYS A 52 -4.42 -4.18 -6.34
C LYS A 52 -3.56 -3.15 -5.61
N ASN A 53 -3.98 -2.75 -4.40
CA ASN A 53 -3.24 -1.80 -3.58
C ASN A 53 -1.97 -2.44 -3.01
N ILE A 54 -2.06 -3.69 -2.58
CA ILE A 54 -0.92 -4.44 -2.05
C ILE A 54 0.08 -4.81 -3.16
N GLU A 55 -0.39 -5.29 -4.32
CA GLU A 55 0.51 -5.56 -5.46
C GLU A 55 1.23 -4.28 -5.90
N SER A 56 0.51 -3.17 -5.99
CA SER A 56 1.10 -1.86 -6.28
C SER A 56 2.18 -1.49 -5.26
N PHE A 57 1.92 -1.73 -3.98
CA PHE A 57 2.87 -1.46 -2.92
C PHE A 57 4.11 -2.36 -3.02
N LEU A 58 3.92 -3.67 -3.25
CA LEU A 58 5.01 -4.63 -3.34
C LEU A 58 5.91 -4.44 -4.56
N VAL A 59 5.36 -3.99 -5.70
CA VAL A 59 6.14 -3.79 -6.93
C VAL A 59 6.86 -2.45 -6.92
N TYR A 60 6.20 -1.41 -6.41
CA TYR A 60 6.65 -0.05 -6.68
C TYR A 60 6.79 0.82 -5.42
N GLY A 61 6.46 0.29 -4.24
CA GLY A 61 6.48 1.05 -2.99
C GLY A 61 5.37 2.11 -2.87
N TYR A 62 4.30 2.03 -3.67
CA TYR A 62 3.15 2.95 -3.60
C TYR A 62 1.79 2.23 -3.64
N VAL A 63 0.77 2.83 -3.03
CA VAL A 63 -0.63 2.37 -3.13
C VAL A 63 -1.37 3.15 -4.22
N ARG A 64 -2.09 2.42 -5.08
CA ARG A 64 -2.85 2.99 -6.20
C ARG A 64 -4.17 3.60 -5.70
N ILE A 65 -4.30 4.92 -5.70
CA ILE A 65 -5.56 5.63 -5.41
C ILE A 65 -5.92 6.51 -6.61
N GLN A 66 -7.16 6.43 -7.08
CA GLN A 66 -7.55 6.96 -8.41
C GLN A 66 -8.34 8.28 -8.38
N LYS A 67 -8.66 8.83 -7.21
CA LYS A 67 -9.65 9.91 -7.15
C LYS A 67 -9.19 11.20 -7.86
N ASN A 68 -7.89 11.55 -7.85
CA ASN A 68 -7.40 12.85 -8.35
C ASN A 68 -5.93 12.87 -8.89
N CYS A 69 -5.35 11.79 -9.48
CA CYS A 69 -3.99 11.93 -10.06
C CYS A 69 -4.02 12.94 -11.23
N PRO A 70 -3.15 13.97 -11.27
CA PRO A 70 -3.09 14.94 -12.37
C PRO A 70 -2.83 14.31 -13.75
N HIS A 71 -2.33 13.07 -13.79
CA HIS A 71 -2.18 12.27 -15.01
C HIS A 71 -3.47 11.51 -15.44
N ARG A 72 -4.65 11.85 -14.88
CA ARG A 72 -5.93 11.19 -15.18
C ARG A 72 -6.49 11.55 -16.57
N ILE A 73 -6.10 12.70 -17.14
CA ILE A 73 -6.42 13.09 -18.52
C ILE A 73 -5.41 12.42 -19.49
N GLY A 74 -5.20 11.10 -19.34
CA GLY A 74 -4.17 10.32 -20.05
C GLY A 74 -3.84 8.99 -19.37
N LYS A 75 -2.71 8.36 -19.77
CA LYS A 75 -2.18 7.16 -19.11
C LYS A 75 -1.56 7.55 -17.77
N CYS A 76 -2.11 7.05 -16.67
CA CYS A 76 -1.50 7.20 -15.34
C CYS A 76 -0.09 6.57 -15.35
N ILE A 77 0.95 7.39 -15.18
CA ILE A 77 2.34 6.94 -15.06
C ILE A 77 2.68 6.95 -13.57
N CYS A 78 2.59 5.79 -12.95
CA CYS A 78 2.60 5.67 -11.50
C CYS A 78 3.92 6.13 -10.84
N GLU A 79 5.07 5.93 -11.50
CA GLU A 79 6.36 6.47 -11.06
C GLU A 79 6.33 8.00 -10.92
N LYS A 80 5.65 8.72 -11.83
CA LYS A 80 5.55 10.19 -11.80
C LYS A 80 4.51 10.68 -10.79
N CYS A 81 3.41 9.93 -10.64
CA CYS A 81 2.40 10.18 -9.62
C CYS A 81 3.04 10.12 -8.19
N SER A 82 4.12 9.34 -7.96
CA SER A 82 4.81 9.24 -6.64
C SER A 82 5.46 10.53 -6.12
N LEU A 83 5.69 11.53 -6.98
CA LEU A 83 6.31 12.82 -6.65
C LEU A 83 5.31 13.84 -6.07
N PHE A 84 4.01 13.56 -6.15
CA PHE A 84 2.98 14.48 -5.67
C PHE A 84 2.73 14.23 -4.18
N VAL A 85 3.36 15.07 -3.35
CA VAL A 85 3.06 15.13 -1.92
C VAL A 85 1.61 15.59 -1.74
N ILE A 86 0.83 14.79 -1.01
CA ILE A 86 -0.56 15.10 -0.63
C ILE A 86 -0.54 16.33 0.27
N LYS A 87 -0.67 17.52 -0.32
CA LYS A 87 -0.98 18.76 0.40
C LYS A 87 -2.46 19.06 0.12
N ASN A 88 -3.27 19.11 1.18
CA ASN A 88 -4.70 19.50 1.18
C ASN A 88 -5.74 18.46 0.72
N GLY A 89 -5.45 17.15 0.80
CA GLY A 89 -6.51 16.12 0.70
C GLY A 89 -7.15 15.92 -0.68
N THR A 90 -6.52 16.45 -1.74
CA THR A 90 -6.97 16.29 -3.12
C THR A 90 -5.82 15.87 -4.03
N GLY A 91 -5.58 14.56 -4.18
CA GLY A 91 -4.68 14.04 -5.22
C GLY A 91 -3.84 12.84 -4.80
N ASP A 92 -4.42 11.64 -4.59
CA ASP A 92 -3.65 10.67 -3.81
C ASP A 92 -2.81 9.73 -4.68
N CYS A 93 -1.50 9.95 -4.63
CA CYS A 93 -0.44 9.06 -5.07
C CYS A 93 0.59 9.03 -3.94
N ALA A 94 0.93 7.85 -3.39
CA ALA A 94 1.58 7.78 -2.08
C ALA A 94 2.98 7.14 -2.12
N HIS A 95 3.99 7.89 -1.66
CA HIS A 95 5.35 7.42 -1.34
C HIS A 95 5.40 6.88 0.09
N VAL A 96 5.76 5.61 0.28
CA VAL A 96 5.57 4.90 1.57
C VAL A 96 6.73 5.06 2.56
N TRP A 97 7.63 6.02 2.34
CA TRP A 97 8.87 6.13 3.13
C TRP A 97 9.02 7.45 3.93
N SER A 98 8.06 8.39 3.88
CA SER A 98 8.16 9.67 4.60
C SER A 98 7.38 9.77 5.93
N LEU A 99 6.59 8.76 6.31
CA LEU A 99 5.70 8.83 7.49
C LEU A 99 6.09 7.93 8.67
N PHE A 100 7.04 7.00 8.49
CA PHE A 100 7.46 6.08 9.56
C PHE A 100 8.83 6.44 10.18
N ARG A 101 9.38 7.60 9.81
CA ARG A 101 10.56 8.20 10.42
C ARG A 101 10.27 9.66 10.74
N LYS A 102 9.69 9.91 11.92
CA LYS A 102 10.13 10.98 12.81
C LYS A 102 10.21 10.42 14.21
#